data_AF-A0A0A3J536-F1
#
_entry.id   AF-A0A0A3J536-F1
#
_cell.length_a   1.000
_cell.length_b   1.000
_cell.length_c   1.000
_cell.angle_alpha   90.00
_cell.angle_beta   90.00
_cell.angle_gamma   90.00
#
_symmetry.space_group_name_H-M   'P 1'
#
loop_
_entity.id
_entity.type
_entity.pdbx_description
1 polymer ?
#
loop_
_entity_poly.entity_id
_entity_poly.type
_entity_poly.pdbx_seq_one_letter_code
_entity_poly.pdbx_strand_id
1 'polypeptide(L)'
;MVQKKKKQKKKKVLLPPIVKVFLILVLIPAIIGMYTLVYVAWQELQELPFFQEFTQQSEMDSIQANFDMKIPVEYIPIYMEAGEKYNVPWTLLAAHHRIETRFSTMKKLVSPVGAEGHLQFMPCTFVGWKHPSCSGLGEGSISEKEKTDPAVIAKYGGYGVDANGDGVADPFNIEDAIYSAANFLSIAGASKGNIEKAVYQYNHSDKYVKDVLHYFNLYSTYREKMELVLALNE
;
A
#
# COMPACT_ATOMS: atom_id res chain seq x y z
N MET A 1 -76.52 -25.45 -35.27
CA MET A 1 -76.33 -24.00 -35.55
C MET A 1 -75.14 -23.50 -34.75
N VAL A 2 -74.01 -23.19 -35.39
CA VAL A 2 -72.79 -22.70 -34.72
C VAL A 2 -72.73 -21.18 -34.88
N GLN A 3 -72.81 -20.43 -33.78
CA GLN A 3 -72.57 -18.98 -33.78
C GLN A 3 -71.07 -18.71 -33.94
N LYS A 4 -70.64 -18.22 -35.11
CA LYS A 4 -69.31 -17.62 -35.28
C LYS A 4 -69.28 -16.24 -34.61
N LYS A 5 -68.65 -16.12 -33.43
CA LYS A 5 -68.25 -14.81 -32.87
C LYS A 5 -67.24 -14.14 -33.81
N LYS A 6 -67.61 -13.01 -34.42
CA LYS A 6 -66.68 -12.14 -35.16
C LYS A 6 -65.69 -11.51 -34.18
N LYS A 7 -64.41 -11.86 -34.28
CA LYS A 7 -63.31 -11.11 -33.64
C LYS A 7 -63.24 -9.71 -34.27
N GLN A 8 -63.58 -8.66 -33.51
CA GLN A 8 -63.30 -7.28 -33.91
C GLN A 8 -61.78 -7.05 -33.89
N LYS A 9 -61.18 -6.78 -35.05
CA LYS A 9 -59.79 -6.28 -35.12
C LYS A 9 -59.80 -4.83 -34.63
N LYS A 10 -59.16 -4.55 -33.49
CA LYS A 10 -58.94 -3.17 -33.01
C LYS A 10 -58.22 -2.37 -34.11
N LYS A 11 -58.83 -1.30 -34.61
CA LYS A 11 -58.19 -0.36 -35.56
C LYS A 11 -57.01 0.31 -34.83
N LYS A 12 -55.81 0.23 -35.40
CA LYS A 12 -54.66 1.00 -34.91
C LYS A 12 -54.94 2.48 -35.18
N VAL A 13 -55.06 3.27 -34.11
CA VAL A 13 -55.22 4.73 -34.22
C VAL A 13 -53.87 5.30 -34.64
N LEU A 14 -53.77 5.86 -35.85
CA LEU A 14 -52.55 6.53 -36.34
C LEU A 14 -52.61 8.03 -36.00
N LEU A 15 -51.59 8.52 -35.31
CA LEU A 15 -51.43 9.94 -35.00
C LEU A 15 -51.21 10.79 -36.27
N PRO A 16 -51.74 12.03 -36.33
CA PRO A 16 -51.50 12.96 -37.44
C PRO A 16 -50.00 13.28 -37.59
N PRO A 17 -49.49 13.54 -38.82
CA PRO A 17 -48.08 13.81 -39.07
C PRO A 17 -47.50 14.96 -38.22
N ILE A 18 -48.26 16.03 -38.04
CA ILE A 18 -47.86 17.22 -37.27
C ILE A 18 -47.66 16.88 -35.79
N VAL A 19 -48.54 16.05 -35.22
CA VAL A 19 -48.43 15.62 -33.81
C VAL A 19 -47.19 14.74 -33.61
N LYS A 20 -46.84 13.91 -34.60
CA LYS A 20 -45.60 13.11 -34.56
C LYS A 20 -44.35 13.99 -34.59
N VAL A 21 -44.31 15.00 -35.46
CA VAL A 21 -43.17 15.94 -35.55
C VAL A 21 -43.02 16.74 -34.25
N PHE A 22 -44.12 17.23 -33.69
CA PHE A 22 -44.11 17.94 -32.41
C PHE A 22 -43.65 17.04 -31.25
N LEU A 23 -44.13 15.79 -31.17
CA LEU A 23 -43.66 14.83 -30.18
C LEU A 23 -42.15 14.57 -30.31
N ILE A 24 -41.63 14.42 -31.53
CA ILE A 24 -40.19 14.25 -31.77
C ILE A 24 -39.40 15.47 -31.26
N LEU A 25 -39.86 16.69 -31.56
CA LEU A 25 -39.20 17.93 -31.13
C LEU A 25 -39.17 18.12 -29.61
N VAL A 26 -40.13 17.54 -28.87
CA VAL A 26 -40.15 17.60 -27.41
C VAL A 26 -39.40 16.43 -26.77
N LEU A 27 -39.58 15.22 -27.30
CA LEU A 27 -39.02 14.00 -26.71
C LEU A 27 -37.50 13.91 -26.91
N ILE A 28 -36.96 14.35 -28.05
CA ILE A 28 -35.50 14.31 -28.27
C ILE A 28 -34.76 15.18 -27.25
N PRO A 29 -35.07 16.48 -27.06
CA PRO A 29 -34.44 17.30 -26.04
C PRO A 29 -34.67 16.80 -24.61
N ALA A 30 -35.86 16.24 -24.32
CA ALA A 30 -36.14 15.66 -23.00
C ALA A 30 -35.27 14.43 -22.71
N ILE A 31 -35.06 13.55 -23.71
CA ILE A 31 -34.16 12.40 -23.59
C ILE A 31 -32.71 12.85 -23.44
N ILE A 32 -32.26 13.84 -24.23
CA ILE A 32 -30.92 14.41 -24.11
C ILE A 32 -30.74 14.99 -22.71
N GLY A 33 -31.68 15.82 -22.23
CA GLY A 33 -31.64 16.39 -20.89
C GLY A 33 -31.62 15.34 -19.78
N MET A 34 -32.43 14.29 -19.91
CA MET A 34 -32.43 13.18 -18.96
C MET A 34 -31.10 12.41 -18.99
N TYR A 35 -30.54 12.16 -20.17
CA TYR A 35 -29.23 11.54 -20.32
C TYR A 35 -28.12 12.40 -19.71
N THR A 36 -28.11 13.72 -19.97
CA THR A 36 -27.12 14.63 -19.38
C THR A 36 -27.24 14.68 -17.87
N LEU A 37 -28.46 14.66 -17.31
CA LEU A 37 -28.67 14.62 -15.86
C LEU A 37 -28.15 13.32 -15.25
N VAL A 38 -28.45 12.17 -15.88
CA VAL A 38 -27.92 10.87 -15.43
C VAL A 38 -26.41 10.82 -15.57
N TYR A 39 -25.84 11.35 -16.65
CA TYR A 39 -24.41 11.41 -16.85
C TYR A 39 -23.72 12.27 -15.79
N VAL A 40 -24.22 13.48 -15.53
CA VAL A 40 -23.67 14.36 -14.48
C VAL A 40 -23.79 13.72 -13.11
N ALA A 41 -24.97 13.17 -12.76
CA ALA A 41 -25.16 12.46 -11.49
C ALA A 41 -24.24 11.23 -11.37
N TRP A 42 -23.98 10.52 -12.46
CA TRP A 42 -23.05 9.41 -12.49
C TRP A 42 -21.60 9.86 -12.27
N GLN A 43 -21.19 10.99 -12.85
CA GLN A 43 -19.87 11.57 -12.62
C GLN A 43 -19.70 11.99 -11.15
N GLU A 44 -20.67 12.72 -10.59
CA GLU A 44 -20.64 13.10 -9.16
C GLU A 44 -20.57 11.88 -8.22
N LEU A 45 -21.22 10.78 -8.59
CA LEU A 45 -21.15 9.53 -7.81
C LEU A 45 -19.74 8.91 -7.84
N GLN A 46 -19.03 8.99 -8.97
CA GLN A 46 -17.68 8.43 -9.11
C GLN A 46 -16.63 9.21 -8.32
N GLU A 47 -16.86 10.49 -8.06
CA GLU A 47 -15.99 11.33 -7.23
C GLU A 47 -16.16 11.08 -5.72
N LEU A 48 -17.06 10.18 -5.31
CA LEU A 48 -17.18 9.83 -3.91
C LEU A 48 -15.96 9.01 -3.45
N PRO A 49 -15.37 9.29 -2.27
CA PRO A 49 -14.15 8.64 -1.78
C PRO A 49 -14.22 7.10 -1.79
N PHE A 50 -15.40 6.54 -1.47
CA PHE A 50 -15.62 5.10 -1.49
C PHE A 50 -15.37 4.46 -2.86
N PHE A 51 -15.79 5.12 -3.95
CA PHE A 51 -15.59 4.58 -5.29
C PHE A 51 -14.13 4.68 -5.71
N GLN A 52 -13.45 5.78 -5.37
CA GLN A 52 -12.02 5.96 -5.61
C GLN A 52 -11.21 4.87 -4.89
N GLU A 53 -11.42 4.69 -3.58
CA GLU A 53 -10.80 3.62 -2.78
C GLU A 53 -11.08 2.23 -3.37
N PHE A 54 -12.33 1.96 -3.77
CA PHE A 54 -12.69 0.68 -4.39
C PHE A 54 -11.97 0.45 -5.72
N THR A 55 -11.90 1.46 -6.58
CA THR A 55 -11.19 1.36 -7.87
C THR A 55 -9.69 1.17 -7.66
N GLN A 56 -9.09 1.93 -6.75
CA GLN A 56 -7.68 1.78 -6.39
C GLN A 56 -7.38 0.37 -5.89
N GLN A 57 -8.19 -0.12 -4.94
CA GLN A 57 -8.03 -1.48 -4.41
C GLN A 57 -8.18 -2.54 -5.50
N SER A 58 -9.16 -2.40 -6.40
CA SER A 58 -9.39 -3.32 -7.50
C SER A 58 -8.23 -3.34 -8.50
N GLU A 59 -7.67 -2.18 -8.85
CA GLU A 59 -6.53 -2.08 -9.76
C GLU A 59 -5.25 -2.62 -9.11
N MET A 60 -4.98 -2.28 -7.85
CA MET A 60 -3.89 -2.83 -7.07
C MET A 60 -3.99 -4.35 -6.95
N ASP A 61 -5.18 -4.88 -6.72
CA ASP A 61 -5.43 -6.32 -6.69
C ASP A 61 -5.14 -7.00 -8.03
N SER A 62 -5.45 -6.35 -9.14
CA SER A 62 -5.15 -6.84 -10.49
C SER A 62 -3.64 -6.85 -10.76
N ILE A 63 -2.94 -5.78 -10.40
CA ILE A 63 -1.48 -5.66 -10.55
C ILE A 63 -0.77 -6.74 -9.73
N GLN A 64 -1.23 -6.97 -8.51
CA GLN A 64 -0.63 -7.90 -7.56
C GLN A 64 -1.20 -9.33 -7.66
N ALA A 65 -1.98 -9.64 -8.70
CA ALA A 65 -2.68 -10.93 -8.83
C ALA A 65 -1.76 -12.15 -8.80
N ASN A 66 -0.51 -11.99 -9.24
CA ASN A 66 0.49 -13.07 -9.27
C ASN A 66 1.37 -13.11 -8.02
N PHE A 67 1.14 -12.23 -7.04
CA PHE A 67 1.91 -12.23 -5.81
C PHE A 67 1.33 -13.30 -4.88
N ASP A 68 2.22 -14.09 -4.28
CA ASP A 68 1.83 -15.04 -3.25
C ASP A 68 1.26 -14.34 -2.00
N MET A 69 1.68 -13.10 -1.78
CA MET A 69 1.17 -12.19 -0.78
C MET A 69 1.16 -10.77 -1.34
N LYS A 70 -0.01 -10.15 -1.35
CA LYS A 70 -0.17 -8.74 -1.74
C LYS A 70 0.48 -7.84 -0.69
N ILE A 71 1.16 -6.81 -1.16
CA ILE A 71 1.57 -5.66 -0.37
C ILE A 71 0.30 -4.92 0.05
N PRO A 72 0.06 -4.72 1.36
CA PRO A 72 -1.04 -3.89 1.83
C PRO A 72 -0.89 -2.47 1.29
N VAL A 73 -1.94 -1.96 0.65
CA VAL A 73 -1.92 -0.69 -0.10
C VAL A 73 -1.62 0.47 0.85
N GLU A 74 -2.10 0.39 2.09
CA GLU A 74 -1.89 1.37 3.15
C GLU A 74 -0.42 1.57 3.53
N TYR A 75 0.45 0.58 3.29
CA TYR A 75 1.87 0.69 3.61
C TYR A 75 2.70 1.24 2.44
N ILE A 76 2.16 1.24 1.21
CA ILE A 76 2.94 1.65 0.03
C ILE A 76 3.38 3.12 0.10
N PRO A 77 2.50 4.08 0.46
CA PRO A 77 2.92 5.48 0.64
C PRO A 77 4.05 5.63 1.65
N ILE A 78 3.97 4.92 2.78
CA ILE A 78 5.00 4.95 3.84
C ILE A 78 6.34 4.43 3.29
N TYR A 79 6.35 3.33 2.53
CA TYR A 79 7.58 2.85 1.89
C TYR A 79 8.12 3.85 0.87
N MET A 80 7.25 4.50 0.09
CA MET A 80 7.65 5.46 -0.93
C MET A 80 8.33 6.68 -0.31
N GLU A 81 7.72 7.27 0.72
CA GLU A 81 8.28 8.42 1.42
C GLU A 81 9.60 8.08 2.15
N ALA A 82 9.64 6.97 2.87
CA ALA A 82 10.87 6.51 3.52
C ALA A 82 11.96 6.19 2.49
N GLY A 83 11.58 5.54 1.39
CA GLY A 83 12.47 5.21 0.28
C GLY A 83 13.06 6.47 -0.36
N GLU A 84 12.25 7.48 -0.62
CA GLU A 84 12.70 8.77 -1.12
C GLU A 84 13.67 9.44 -0.14
N LYS A 85 13.27 9.57 1.14
CA LYS A 85 14.08 10.23 2.19
C LYS A 85 15.47 9.64 2.33
N TYR A 86 15.57 8.31 2.28
CA TYR A 86 16.84 7.60 2.50
C TYR A 86 17.53 7.15 1.21
N ASN A 87 16.96 7.50 0.04
CA ASN A 87 17.41 7.06 -1.28
C ASN A 87 17.52 5.52 -1.37
N VAL A 88 16.48 4.81 -0.90
CA VAL A 88 16.36 3.35 -0.95
C VAL A 88 15.14 2.99 -1.79
N PRO A 89 15.20 1.98 -2.67
CA PRO A 89 14.00 1.54 -3.39
C PRO A 89 12.90 1.12 -2.42
N TRP A 90 11.70 1.71 -2.53
CA TRP A 90 10.59 1.38 -1.63
C TRP A 90 10.18 -0.10 -1.73
N THR A 91 10.35 -0.70 -2.90
CA THR A 91 10.12 -2.13 -3.15
C THR A 91 11.06 -3.02 -2.33
N LEU A 92 12.25 -2.52 -1.95
CA LEU A 92 13.16 -3.23 -1.04
C LEU A 92 12.60 -3.21 0.39
N LEU A 93 12.03 -2.09 0.83
CA LEU A 93 11.38 -1.98 2.15
C LEU A 93 10.18 -2.92 2.25
N ALA A 94 9.34 -2.97 1.22
CA ALA A 94 8.23 -3.91 1.14
C ALA A 94 8.73 -5.38 1.19
N ALA A 95 9.81 -5.71 0.49
CA ALA A 95 10.39 -7.05 0.52
C ALA A 95 10.90 -7.44 1.92
N HIS A 96 11.58 -6.53 2.63
CA HIS A 96 11.97 -6.75 4.02
C HIS A 96 10.76 -6.96 4.92
N HIS A 97 9.77 -6.06 4.88
CA HIS A 97 8.56 -6.17 5.71
C HIS A 97 7.79 -7.49 5.46
N ARG A 98 7.76 -7.96 4.21
CA ARG A 98 7.21 -9.27 3.88
C ARG A 98 7.98 -10.41 4.55
N ILE A 99 9.31 -10.41 4.46
CA ILE A 99 10.16 -11.49 4.98
C ILE A 99 10.17 -11.50 6.51
N GLU A 100 10.20 -10.33 7.15
CA GLU A 100 10.28 -10.23 8.61
C GLU A 100 8.98 -10.66 9.29
N THR A 101 7.83 -10.15 8.82
CA THR A 101 6.57 -10.30 9.56
C THR A 101 5.36 -10.61 8.69
N ARG A 102 5.57 -10.91 7.40
CA ARG A 102 4.49 -11.11 6.41
C ARG A 102 3.55 -9.90 6.40
N PHE A 103 4.12 -8.71 6.30
CA PHE A 103 3.42 -7.43 6.42
C PHE A 103 2.64 -7.29 7.73
N SER A 104 3.30 -7.58 8.86
CA SER A 104 2.72 -7.45 10.21
C SER A 104 1.52 -8.36 10.51
N THR A 105 1.31 -9.41 9.72
CA THR A 105 0.20 -10.36 9.94
C THR A 105 0.53 -11.49 10.93
N MET A 106 1.75 -11.51 11.46
CA MET A 106 2.17 -12.49 12.47
C MET A 106 1.53 -12.21 13.84
N LYS A 107 1.22 -13.28 14.58
CA LYS A 107 0.58 -13.19 15.92
C LYS A 107 1.46 -12.52 16.98
N LYS A 108 2.78 -12.59 16.82
CA LYS A 108 3.77 -12.00 17.71
C LYS A 108 4.82 -11.31 16.85
N LEU A 109 5.11 -10.06 17.18
CA LEU A 109 6.18 -9.26 16.58
C LEU A 109 7.43 -9.23 17.48
N VAL A 110 7.57 -10.24 18.34
CA VAL A 110 8.77 -10.48 19.14
C VAL A 110 9.20 -11.91 18.85
N SER A 111 10.41 -12.05 18.33
CA SER A 111 10.99 -13.35 17.98
C SER A 111 11.55 -14.06 19.23
N PRO A 112 11.77 -15.38 19.17
CA PRO A 112 12.44 -16.11 20.26
C PRO A 112 13.86 -15.65 20.59
N VAL A 113 14.50 -14.88 19.70
CA VAL A 113 15.87 -14.39 19.84
C VAL A 113 15.93 -12.88 20.16
N GLY A 114 14.79 -12.28 20.49
CA GLY A 114 14.73 -10.89 20.97
C GLY A 114 14.58 -9.82 19.89
N ALA A 115 14.49 -10.19 18.60
CA ALA A 115 14.12 -9.22 17.57
C ALA A 115 12.67 -8.75 17.72
N GLU A 116 12.41 -7.46 17.53
CA GLU A 116 11.18 -6.74 17.89
C GLU A 116 10.59 -5.95 16.71
N GLY A 117 9.26 -5.82 16.69
CA GLY A 117 8.54 -4.90 15.83
C GLY A 117 8.23 -5.40 14.43
N HIS A 118 7.64 -4.49 13.63
CA HIS A 118 7.16 -4.78 12.27
C HIS A 118 8.26 -5.26 11.32
N LEU A 119 9.48 -4.79 11.55
CA LEU A 119 10.67 -5.06 10.74
C LEU A 119 11.73 -5.87 11.52
N GLN A 120 11.34 -6.47 12.66
CA GLN A 120 12.13 -7.42 13.45
C GLN A 120 13.57 -6.93 13.73
N PHE A 121 13.71 -5.72 14.26
CA PHE A 121 15.00 -5.20 14.68
C PHE A 121 15.51 -5.89 15.94
N MET A 122 16.80 -6.21 15.98
CA MET A 122 17.47 -6.48 17.25
C MET A 122 17.59 -5.17 18.05
N PRO A 123 17.32 -5.15 19.37
CA PRO A 123 17.36 -3.91 20.16
C PRO A 123 18.70 -3.18 20.09
N CYS A 124 19.84 -3.89 20.05
CA CYS A 124 21.15 -3.26 19.87
C CYS A 124 21.39 -2.68 18.48
N THR A 125 20.69 -3.16 17.46
CA THR A 125 20.67 -2.51 16.15
C THR A 125 19.80 -1.26 16.21
N PHE A 126 18.61 -1.35 16.81
CA PHE A 126 17.68 -0.22 16.90
C PHE A 126 18.25 0.93 17.75
N VAL A 127 18.75 0.63 18.94
CA VAL A 127 19.29 1.60 19.92
C VAL A 127 20.75 1.94 19.68
N GLY A 128 21.54 0.98 19.21
CA GLY A 128 22.94 1.19 18.86
C GLY A 128 23.91 0.33 19.66
N TRP A 129 24.85 -0.28 18.94
CA TRP A 129 25.83 -1.23 19.48
C TRP A 129 26.82 -0.63 20.48
N LYS A 130 26.86 0.70 20.63
CA LYS A 130 27.68 1.36 21.67
C LYS A 130 27.01 1.35 23.05
N HIS A 131 25.76 0.93 23.16
CA HIS A 131 25.09 0.78 24.45
C HIS A 131 25.83 -0.27 25.30
N PRO A 132 26.12 -0.02 26.59
CA PRO A 132 26.98 -0.87 27.41
C PRO A 132 26.46 -2.29 27.62
N SER A 133 25.15 -2.52 27.46
CA SER A 133 24.56 -3.86 27.56
C SER A 133 24.60 -4.65 26.24
N CYS A 134 25.01 -4.04 25.13
CA CYS A 134 25.00 -4.69 23.82
C CYS A 134 26.14 -5.68 23.67
N SER A 135 25.77 -6.92 23.35
CA SER A 135 26.69 -8.03 23.11
C SER A 135 25.98 -9.16 22.37
N GLY A 136 26.74 -10.19 21.96
CA GLY A 136 26.18 -11.40 21.35
C GLY A 136 25.36 -11.11 20.10
N LEU A 137 24.12 -11.60 20.07
CA LEU A 137 23.19 -11.43 18.94
C LEU A 137 22.46 -10.09 18.91
N GLY A 138 22.68 -9.22 19.91
CA GLY A 138 22.13 -7.87 19.92
C GLY A 138 20.79 -7.70 20.64
N GLU A 139 20.41 -8.62 21.52
CA GLU A 139 19.25 -8.44 22.40
C GLU A 139 19.48 -7.27 23.37
N GLY A 140 20.57 -7.33 24.15
CA GLY A 140 20.93 -6.29 25.11
C GLY A 140 19.93 -6.14 26.27
N SER A 141 20.41 -5.81 27.47
CA SER A 141 19.54 -5.43 28.60
C SER A 141 19.25 -3.93 28.58
N ILE A 142 18.52 -3.47 27.56
CA ILE A 142 18.12 -2.06 27.39
C ILE A 142 16.69 -1.89 27.95
N SER A 143 16.46 -0.84 28.75
CA SER A 143 15.13 -0.60 29.31
C SER A 143 14.14 -0.12 28.22
N GLU A 144 12.85 -0.43 28.36
CA GLU A 144 11.83 0.00 27.38
C GLU A 144 11.83 1.51 27.15
N LYS A 145 12.08 2.30 28.20
CA LYS A 145 12.18 3.76 28.09
C LYS A 145 13.38 4.19 27.24
N GLU A 146 14.50 3.48 27.33
CA GLU A 146 15.70 3.78 26.54
C GLU A 146 15.58 3.27 25.10
N LYS A 147 14.86 2.15 24.88
CA LYS A 147 14.70 1.54 23.56
C LYS A 147 14.05 2.48 22.54
N THR A 148 13.12 3.29 23.01
CA THR A 148 12.31 4.16 22.16
C THR A 148 12.64 5.65 22.27
N ASP A 149 13.65 6.02 23.06
CA ASP A 149 14.08 7.42 23.22
C ASP A 149 15.03 7.83 22.07
N PRO A 150 14.62 8.76 21.18
CA PRO A 150 15.46 9.19 20.06
C PRO A 150 16.82 9.75 20.47
N ALA A 151 16.93 10.40 21.64
CA ALA A 151 18.19 10.93 22.13
C ALA A 151 19.15 9.82 22.57
N VAL A 152 18.60 8.73 23.14
CA VAL A 152 19.38 7.54 23.51
C VAL A 152 19.86 6.81 22.25
N ILE A 153 18.98 6.62 21.27
CA ILE A 153 19.30 6.00 19.99
C ILE A 153 20.43 6.77 19.29
N ALA A 154 20.32 8.10 19.21
CA ALA A 154 21.36 8.95 18.62
C ALA A 154 22.69 8.87 19.38
N LYS A 155 22.65 8.85 20.72
CA LYS A 155 23.84 8.73 21.57
C LYS A 155 24.62 7.44 21.31
N TYR A 156 23.92 6.32 21.16
CA TYR A 156 24.56 5.01 20.96
C TYR A 156 24.72 4.63 19.48
N GLY A 157 24.25 5.47 18.56
CA GLY A 157 24.41 5.30 17.12
C GLY A 157 23.54 4.18 16.55
N GLY A 158 22.33 4.03 17.08
CA GLY A 158 21.32 3.12 16.55
C GLY A 158 20.65 3.64 15.29
N TYR A 159 19.81 2.79 14.71
CA TYR A 159 19.10 3.08 13.46
C TYR A 159 17.63 3.48 13.67
N GLY A 160 17.11 3.41 14.89
CA GLY A 160 15.74 3.80 15.22
C GLY A 160 15.45 5.26 14.85
N VAL A 161 14.27 5.49 14.28
CA VAL A 161 13.80 6.80 13.81
C VAL A 161 12.39 7.02 14.37
N ASP A 162 12.20 8.15 15.05
CA ASP A 162 10.88 8.74 15.33
C ASP A 162 10.44 9.44 14.04
N ALA A 163 9.65 8.74 13.24
CA ALA A 163 9.28 9.15 11.89
C ALA A 163 8.02 10.02 11.90
N ASN A 164 7.05 9.67 12.74
CA ASN A 164 5.80 10.40 12.88
C ASN A 164 5.93 11.67 13.75
N GLY A 165 7.07 11.86 14.43
CA GLY A 165 7.40 13.06 15.20
C GLY A 165 6.69 13.15 16.55
N ASP A 166 6.28 12.01 17.13
CA ASP A 166 5.59 11.97 18.42
C ASP A 166 6.53 11.98 19.64
N GLY A 167 7.85 11.98 19.40
CA GLY A 167 8.89 11.96 20.41
C GLY A 167 9.35 10.56 20.81
N VAL A 168 8.82 9.51 20.16
CA VAL A 168 9.09 8.11 20.43
C VAL A 168 9.49 7.42 19.13
N ALA A 169 10.63 6.73 19.12
CA ALA A 169 11.01 5.86 18.01
C ALA A 169 10.61 4.43 18.37
N ASP A 170 9.41 3.98 17.98
CA ASP A 170 8.86 2.68 18.39
C ASP A 170 8.97 1.64 17.26
N PRO A 171 9.72 0.53 17.41
CA PRO A 171 9.74 -0.52 16.39
C PRO A 171 8.36 -1.21 16.16
N PHE A 172 7.39 -1.02 17.06
CA PHE A 172 6.00 -1.45 16.93
C PHE A 172 5.07 -0.37 16.36
N ASN A 173 5.59 0.80 16.03
CA ASN A 173 4.94 1.77 15.16
C ASN A 173 5.39 1.49 13.72
N ILE A 174 4.43 1.37 12.80
CA ILE A 174 4.71 0.97 11.42
C ILE A 174 5.56 2.00 10.67
N GLU A 175 5.34 3.29 10.90
CA GLU A 175 6.05 4.38 10.24
C GLU A 175 7.51 4.41 10.72
N ASP A 176 7.71 4.42 12.04
CA ASP A 176 9.03 4.36 12.66
C ASP A 176 9.82 3.14 12.22
N ALA A 177 9.20 1.96 12.21
CA ALA A 177 9.86 0.72 11.81
C ALA A 177 10.31 0.75 10.33
N ILE A 178 9.47 1.26 9.42
CA ILE A 178 9.80 1.38 8.00
C ILE A 178 10.91 2.41 7.77
N TYR A 179 10.81 3.58 8.41
CA TYR A 179 11.83 4.63 8.30
C TYR A 179 13.16 4.19 8.93
N SER A 180 13.13 3.43 10.02
CA SER A 180 14.32 2.82 10.63
C SER A 180 14.97 1.79 9.70
N ALA A 181 14.18 0.97 9.01
CA ALA A 181 14.68 0.04 8.00
C ALA A 181 15.31 0.75 6.80
N ALA A 182 14.68 1.83 6.32
CA ALA A 182 15.22 2.65 5.25
C ALA A 182 16.54 3.33 5.65
N ASN A 183 16.62 3.87 6.86
CA ASN A 183 17.84 4.43 7.45
C ASN A 183 18.97 3.39 7.49
N PHE A 184 18.69 2.21 8.06
CA PHE A 184 19.65 1.10 8.12
C PHE A 184 20.15 0.70 6.73
N LEU A 185 19.25 0.42 5.79
CA LEU A 185 19.59 -0.09 4.47
C LEU A 185 20.37 0.94 3.65
N SER A 186 20.05 2.22 3.80
CA SER A 186 20.79 3.30 3.15
C SER A 186 22.25 3.32 3.62
N ILE A 187 22.48 3.31 4.94
CA ILE A 187 23.83 3.29 5.53
C ILE A 187 24.58 2.01 5.15
N ALA A 188 23.89 0.87 5.11
CA ALA A 188 24.46 -0.42 4.72
C ALA A 188 24.86 -0.49 3.23
N GLY A 189 24.35 0.43 2.40
CA GLY A 189 24.83 0.67 1.05
C GLY A 189 23.77 0.62 -0.05
N ALA A 190 22.50 0.41 0.29
CA ALA A 190 21.41 0.35 -0.70
C ALA A 190 21.28 1.65 -1.49
N SER A 191 21.51 2.81 -0.84
CA SER A 191 21.50 4.13 -1.48
C SER A 191 22.63 4.38 -2.48
N LYS A 192 23.62 3.48 -2.51
CA LYS A 192 24.72 3.47 -3.48
C LYS A 192 24.55 2.35 -4.51
N GLY A 193 23.39 1.70 -4.56
CA GLY A 193 23.11 0.56 -5.43
C GLY A 193 23.68 -0.77 -4.92
N ASN A 194 24.31 -0.83 -3.73
CA ASN A 194 24.85 -2.07 -3.16
C ASN A 194 23.74 -2.86 -2.43
N ILE A 195 22.68 -3.22 -3.16
CA ILE A 195 21.47 -3.82 -2.58
C ILE A 195 21.77 -5.13 -1.85
N GLU A 196 22.44 -6.09 -2.50
CA GLU A 196 22.75 -7.40 -1.92
C GLU A 196 23.57 -7.28 -0.62
N LYS A 197 24.58 -6.40 -0.62
CA LYS A 197 25.38 -6.10 0.57
C LYS A 197 24.52 -5.54 1.70
N ALA A 198 23.64 -4.59 1.40
CA ALA A 198 22.78 -3.97 2.41
C ALA A 198 21.82 -4.99 3.05
N VAL A 199 21.22 -5.86 2.22
CA VAL A 199 20.35 -6.95 2.68
C VAL A 199 21.12 -7.94 3.55
N TYR A 200 22.34 -8.30 3.16
CA TYR A 200 23.19 -9.20 3.97
C TYR A 200 23.59 -8.58 5.32
N GLN A 201 23.80 -7.26 5.38
CA GLN A 201 24.04 -6.58 6.66
C GLN A 201 22.82 -6.60 7.58
N TYR A 202 21.62 -6.55 7.00
CA TYR A 202 20.38 -6.68 7.77
C TYR A 202 20.27 -8.06 8.44
N ASN A 203 20.58 -9.12 7.68
CA ASN A 203 20.64 -10.48 8.20
C ASN A 203 21.71 -11.29 7.44
N HIS A 204 22.70 -11.80 8.18
CA HIS A 204 23.89 -12.50 7.66
C HIS A 204 23.57 -13.94 7.20
N SER A 205 22.55 -14.09 6.37
CA SER A 205 22.04 -15.38 5.87
C SER A 205 21.85 -15.31 4.36
N ASP A 206 22.57 -16.15 3.62
CA ASP A 206 22.44 -16.22 2.15
C ASP A 206 21.02 -16.57 1.71
N LYS A 207 20.32 -17.38 2.52
CA LYS A 207 18.91 -17.69 2.26
C LYS A 207 18.05 -16.43 2.38
N TYR A 208 18.24 -15.65 3.45
CA TYR A 208 17.51 -14.40 3.65
C TYR A 208 17.75 -13.43 2.49
N VAL A 209 19.01 -13.25 2.08
CA VAL A 209 19.38 -12.41 0.95
C VAL A 209 18.65 -12.83 -0.33
N LYS A 210 18.66 -14.13 -0.65
CA LYS A 210 17.95 -14.67 -1.82
C LYS A 210 16.45 -14.41 -1.74
N ASP A 211 15.84 -14.64 -0.57
CA ASP A 211 14.40 -14.46 -0.39
C ASP A 211 14.01 -12.98 -0.53
N VAL A 212 14.74 -12.05 0.10
CA VAL A 212 14.49 -10.60 -0.03
C VAL A 212 14.70 -10.13 -1.46
N LEU A 213 15.80 -10.51 -2.12
CA LEU A 213 16.07 -10.12 -3.50
C LEU A 213 15.03 -10.68 -4.47
N HIS A 214 14.48 -11.87 -4.20
CA HIS A 214 13.38 -12.42 -4.99
C HIS A 214 12.16 -11.49 -4.96
N TYR A 215 11.67 -11.12 -3.77
CA TYR A 215 10.51 -10.23 -3.65
C TYR A 215 10.81 -8.79 -4.09
N PHE A 216 12.01 -8.28 -3.82
CA PHE A 216 12.45 -6.98 -4.31
C PHE A 216 12.35 -6.89 -5.84
N ASN A 217 12.85 -7.90 -6.56
CA ASN A 217 12.77 -7.95 -8.03
C ASN A 217 11.33 -8.12 -8.53
N LEU A 218 10.54 -8.97 -7.86
CA LEU A 218 9.12 -9.14 -8.17
C LEU A 218 8.38 -7.80 -8.06
N TYR A 219 8.51 -7.11 -6.92
CA TYR A 219 7.82 -5.84 -6.68
C TYR A 219 8.33 -4.73 -7.60
N SER A 220 9.63 -4.70 -7.86
CA SER A 220 10.22 -3.73 -8.80
C SER A 220 9.69 -3.88 -10.23
N THR A 221 9.34 -5.11 -10.66
CA THR A 221 8.72 -5.36 -11.97
C THR A 221 7.37 -4.65 -12.14
N TYR A 222 6.63 -4.45 -11.05
CA TYR A 222 5.30 -3.83 -11.06
C TYR A 222 5.28 -2.43 -10.44
N ARG A 223 6.44 -1.92 -10.04
CA ARG A 223 6.60 -0.64 -9.32
C ARG A 223 5.86 0.51 -10.00
N GLU A 224 6.19 0.79 -11.26
CA GLU A 224 5.62 1.92 -11.99
C GLU A 224 4.09 1.82 -12.10
N LYS A 225 3.55 0.60 -12.26
CA LYS A 225 2.10 0.39 -12.31
C LYS A 225 1.45 0.70 -10.97
N MET A 226 2.05 0.28 -9.85
CA MET A 226 1.53 0.58 -8.52
C MET A 226 1.61 2.08 -8.21
N GLU A 227 2.72 2.73 -8.56
CA GLU A 227 2.89 4.18 -8.38
C GLU A 227 1.86 4.98 -9.20
N LEU A 228 1.58 4.55 -10.44
CA LEU A 228 0.54 5.17 -11.28
C LEU A 228 -0.85 5.07 -10.65
N VAL A 229 -1.22 3.91 -10.08
CA VAL A 229 -2.52 3.73 -9.44
C VAL A 229 -2.66 4.64 -8.21
N LEU A 230 -1.59 4.84 -7.44
CA LEU A 230 -1.61 5.75 -6.29
C LEU A 230 -1.72 7.22 -6.74
N ALA A 231 -0.92 7.63 -7.73
CA ALA A 231 -0.90 9.02 -8.22
C ALA A 231 -2.20 9.47 -8.90
N LEU A 232 -3.05 8.55 -9.38
CA LEU A 232 -4.34 8.88 -9.99
C LEU A 232 -5.44 9.22 -8.97
N ASN A 233 -5.17 9.03 -7.68
CA ASN A 233 -6.14 9.22 -6.59
C ASN A 233 -5.73 10.33 -5.60
N GLU A 234 -4.69 11.11 -5.92
CA GLU A 234 -4.28 12.35 -5.23
C GLU A 234 -4.86 13.59 -5.92
#